data_AF-A0A0Q7TKY0-F1
#
_entry.id   AF-A0A0Q7TKY0-F1
#
_cell.length_a   1.000
_cell.length_b   1.000
_cell.length_c   1.000
_cell.angle_alpha   90.00
_cell.angle_beta   90.00
_cell.angle_gamma   90.00
#
_symmetry.space_group_name_H-M   'P 1'
#
loop_
_entity.id
_entity.type
_entity.pdbx_description
1 polymer ?
#
loop_
_entity_poly.entity_id
_entity_poly.type
_entity_poly.pdbx_seq_one_letter_code
_entity_poly.pdbx_strand_id
1 'polypeptide(L)' 'MGKTYTFVGLSADGRSPFVDIRVFENGEDPAIHARGVLDEHRSCARIEVWDGHVRLFTVGRDLADTGEVAPG' A
#
# COMPACT_ATOMS: atom_id res chain seq x y z
N MET A 1 1.29 -23.96 3.20
CA MET A 1 0.17 -23.41 2.43
C MET A 1 0.35 -21.91 2.47
N GLY A 2 0.65 -21.29 1.33
CA GLY A 2 0.77 -19.84 1.24
C GLY A 2 -0.54 -19.14 1.59
N LYS A 3 -0.43 -17.86 1.97
CA LYS A 3 -1.54 -17.00 2.34
C LYS A 3 -1.79 -15.96 1.25
N THR A 4 -3.05 -15.81 0.85
CA THR A 4 -3.44 -14.86 -0.18
C THR A 4 -3.65 -13.48 0.42
N TYR A 5 -3.00 -12.48 -0.16
CA TYR A 5 -3.18 -11.08 0.21
C TYR A 5 -3.68 -10.28 -0.99
N THR A 6 -4.53 -9.29 -0.70
CA THR A 6 -5.03 -8.33 -1.69
C THR A 6 -4.45 -6.96 -1.37
N PHE A 7 -3.92 -6.30 -2.39
CA PHE A 7 -3.30 -4.98 -2.32
C PHE A 7 -4.15 -4.00 -3.11
N VAL A 8 -4.69 -3.00 -2.44
CA VAL A 8 -5.55 -1.99 -3.05
C VAL A 8 -4.80 -0.67 -3.07
N GLY A 9 -4.45 -0.20 -4.26
CA GLY A 9 -3.86 1.11 -4.43
C GLY A 9 -4.90 2.18 -4.36
N LEU A 10 -4.65 3.19 -3.52
CA LEU A 10 -5.52 4.36 -3.39
C LEU A 10 -4.76 5.62 -3.76
N SER A 11 -5.30 6.39 -4.70
CA SER A 11 -4.84 7.74 -5.00
C SER A 11 -5.29 8.73 -3.93
N ALA A 12 -4.72 9.95 -3.95
CA ALA A 12 -5.00 10.98 -2.95
C ALA A 12 -6.48 11.43 -2.93
N ASP A 13 -7.17 11.32 -4.08
CA ASP A 13 -8.61 11.58 -4.23
C ASP A 13 -9.49 10.39 -3.80
N GLY A 14 -8.90 9.33 -3.24
CA GLY A 14 -9.61 8.16 -2.72
C GLY A 14 -10.06 7.16 -3.79
N ARG A 15 -9.72 7.37 -5.07
CA ARG A 15 -9.98 6.38 -6.12
C ARG A 15 -9.04 5.20 -5.99
N SER A 16 -9.49 4.05 -6.48
CA SER A 16 -8.70 2.82 -6.49
C SER A 16 -8.20 2.54 -7.92
N PRO A 17 -7.07 3.13 -8.36
CA PRO A 17 -6.57 2.91 -9.71
C PRO A 17 -6.09 1.47 -9.96
N PHE A 18 -5.80 0.68 -8.93
CA PHE A 18 -5.38 -0.70 -9.10
C PHE A 18 -5.77 -1.62 -7.93
N VAL A 19 -5.88 -2.91 -8.23
CA VAL A 19 -5.94 -4.01 -7.26
C VAL A 19 -4.98 -5.11 -7.71
N ASP A 20 -4.14 -5.59 -6.80
CA ASP A 20 -3.23 -6.73 -7.01
C ASP A 20 -3.56 -7.84 -5.99
N ILE A 21 -3.44 -9.10 -6.40
CA ILE A 21 -3.74 -10.27 -5.56
C ILE A 21 -2.58 -11.24 -5.70
N ARG A 22 -1.96 -11.58 -4.57
CA ARG A 22 -0.76 -12.43 -4.57
C ARG A 22 -0.77 -13.40 -3.39
N VAL A 23 -0.28 -14.61 -3.65
CA VAL A 23 -0.04 -15.63 -2.62
C VAL A 23 1.38 -15.48 -2.09
N PHE A 24 1.53 -15.39 -0.78
CA PHE A 24 2.80 -15.31 -0.07
C PHE A 24 3.07 -16.62 0.64
N GLU A 25 4.29 -17.15 0.47
CA GLU A 25 4.73 -18.33 1.22
C GLU A 25 5.25 -17.93 2.61
N ASN A 26 5.44 -18.92 3.49
CA ASN A 26 5.89 -18.67 4.85
C ASN A 26 7.23 -17.93 4.89
N GLY A 27 7.24 -16.73 5.48
CA GLY A 27 8.44 -15.90 5.66
C GLY A 27 8.52 -14.70 4.70
N GLU A 28 7.67 -14.63 3.68
CA GLU A 28 7.58 -13.45 2.83
C GLU A 28 6.77 -12.35 3.53
N ASP A 29 7.26 -11.12 3.49
CA ASP A 29 6.61 -9.97 4.13
C ASP A 29 5.73 -9.20 3.12
N PRO A 30 4.40 -9.22 3.26
CA PRO A 30 3.51 -8.47 2.38
C PRO A 30 3.73 -6.95 2.47
N ALA A 31 4.32 -6.43 3.55
CA ALA A 31 4.66 -5.01 3.64
C ALA A 31 5.78 -4.60 2.66
N ILE A 32 6.74 -5.49 2.40
CA ILE A 32 7.81 -5.23 1.42
C ILE A 32 7.22 -5.13 0.01
N HIS A 33 6.32 -6.05 -0.35
CA HIS A 33 5.61 -6.00 -1.63
C HIS A 33 4.75 -4.74 -1.75
N ALA A 34 3.96 -4.41 -0.71
CA ALA A 34 3.14 -3.21 -0.70
C ALA A 34 3.98 -1.93 -0.90
N ARG A 35 5.19 -1.85 -0.34
CA ARG A 35 6.13 -0.75 -0.59
C ARG A 35 6.61 -0.70 -2.04
N GLY A 36 7.03 -1.85 -2.59
CA GLY A 36 7.44 -1.92 -4.01
C GLY A 36 6.34 -1.50 -4.97
N VAL A 37 5.11 -1.97 -4.73
CA VAL A 37 3.93 -1.56 -5.51
C VAL A 37 3.65 -0.07 -5.35
N LEU A 38 3.80 0.51 -4.16
CA LEU A 38 3.65 1.95 -3.95
C LEU A 38 4.71 2.76 -4.71
N ASP A 39 5.93 2.25 -4.84
CA ASP A 39 7.02 2.90 -5.58
C ASP A 39 6.82 2.81 -7.10
N GLU A 40 6.31 1.69 -7.59
CA GLU A 40 5.94 1.48 -9.00
C GLU A 40 4.75 2.37 -9.40
N HIS A 41 3.71 2.43 -8.56
CA HIS A 41 2.49 3.18 -8.83
C HIS A 41 2.52 4.59 -8.23
N ARG A 42 3.27 5.49 -8.87
CA ARG A 42 3.43 6.89 -8.42
C ARG A 42 2.14 7.69 -8.24
N SER A 43 1.05 7.30 -8.90
CA SER A 43 -0.28 7.92 -8.72
C SER A 43 -0.97 7.54 -7.42
N CYS A 44 -0.56 6.45 -6.76
CA CYS A 44 -1.11 6.02 -5.48
C CYS A 44 -0.45 6.77 -4.33
N ALA A 45 -1.26 7.25 -3.39
CA ALA A 45 -0.79 7.83 -2.14
C ALA A 45 -0.55 6.76 -1.07
N ARG A 46 -1.32 5.66 -1.13
CA ARG A 46 -1.23 4.56 -0.17
C ARG A 46 -1.70 3.23 -0.76
N ILE A 47 -1.23 2.13 -0.19
CA ILE A 47 -1.64 0.76 -0.47
C ILE A 47 -2.28 0.19 0.78
N GLU A 48 -3.52 -0.29 0.67
CA GLU A 48 -4.14 -1.11 1.72
C GLU A 48 -3.84 -2.58 1.49
N VAL A 49 -3.47 -3.29 2.55
CA VAL A 49 -3.19 -4.73 2.52
C VAL A 49 -4.30 -5.47 3.25
N TRP A 50 -4.87 -6.46 2.57
CA TRP A 50 -6.04 -7.21 3.01
C TRP A 50 -5.75 -8.71 3.03
N ASP A 51 -6.38 -9.41 3.96
CA ASP A 51 -6.47 -10.87 4.04
C ASP A 51 -7.95 -11.26 3.97
N GLY A 52 -8.37 -11.70 2.78
CA GLY A 52 -9.80 -11.86 2.47
C GLY A 52 -10.57 -10.55 2.67
N HIS A 53 -11.45 -10.53 3.67
CA HIS A 53 -12.28 -9.36 4.00
C HIS A 53 -11.72 -8.50 5.14
N VAL A 54 -10.57 -8.88 5.71
CA VAL A 54 -9.96 -8.16 6.83
C VAL A 54 -8.84 -7.27 6.30
N ARG A 55 -8.98 -5.95 6.46
CA ARG A 55 -7.88 -5.02 6.22
C ARG A 55 -6.87 -5.17 7.36
N LEU A 56 -5.64 -5.52 7.01
CA LEU A 56 -4.58 -5.73 7.99
C LEU A 56 -3.86 -4.42 8.33
N PHE A 57 -3.34 -3.74 7.31
CA PHE A 57 -2.59 -2.50 7.47
C PHE A 57 -2.55 -1.68 6.18
N THR A 58 -1.94 -0.50 6.24
CA THR A 58 -1.78 0.41 5.12
C THR A 58 -0.34 0.89 5.04
N VAL A 59 0.23 0.91 3.84
CA VAL A 59 1.52 1.52 3.53
C VAL A 59 1.25 2.82 2.78
N GLY A 60 1.63 3.96 3.33
CA GLY A 60 1.47 5.27 2.70
C GLY A 60 2.81 5.89 2.36
N ARG A 61 2.81 6.87 1.43
CA ARG A 61 3.90 7.84 1.37
C ARG A 61 3.73 8.77 2.55
N ASP A 62 4.76 8.91 3.37
CA ASP A 62 4.74 9.90 4.44
C ASP A 62 4.72 11.28 3.77
N LEU A 63 3.57 11.97 3.83
CA LEU A 63 3.48 13.34 3.32
C LEU A 63 4.34 14.32 4.15
N ALA A 64 4.85 13.88 5.30
CA ALA A 64 5.67 14.68 6.20
C ALA A 64 7.08 15.01 5.68
N ASP A 65 7.56 14.38 4.60
CA ASP A 65 8.91 14.63 4.04
C ASP A 65 8.90 15.56 2.80
N THR A 66 7.75 16.12 2.43
CA THR A 66 7.69 17.20 1.44
C THR A 66 7.56 18.52 2.20
N GLY A 67 8.70 19.12 2.52
CA GLY A 67 8.82 20.27 3.40
C GLY A 67 7.86 21.42 3.08
N GLU A 68 6.83 21.56 3.91
CA GLU A 68 6.14 22.83 4.10
C GLU A 68 6.64 23.39 5.43
N VAL A 69 7.63 24.29 5.36
CA VAL A 69 7.97 25.16 6.48
C VAL A 69 6.78 26.07 6.73
N ALA A 70 6.03 25.81 7.81
CA ALA A 70 4.97 26.72 8.25
C ALA A 70 5.59 28.08 8.62
N PRO A 71 5.15 29.22 8.03
CA PRO A 71 5.54 30.52 8.54
C PRO A 71 4.79 30.80 9.84
N GLY A 72 5.53 31.26 10.85
CA GLY A 72 5.01 31.76 12.12
C GLY A 72 4.51 33.19 12.06
#